data_AF-A0A9P5HC17-F1
#
_entry.id   AF-A0A9P5HC17-F1
#
_cell.length_a   1.000
_cell.length_b   1.000
_cell.length_c   1.000
_cell.angle_alpha   90.00
_cell.angle_beta   90.00
_cell.angle_gamma   90.00
#
_symmetry.space_group_name_H-M   'P 1'
#
loop_
_entity.id
_entity.type
_entity.pdbx_description
1 polymer ?
#
loop_
_entity_poly.entity_id
_entity_poly.type
_entity_poly.pdbx_seq_one_letter_code
_entity_poly.pdbx_strand_id
1 'polypeptide(L)' 'MHPHLHTKNALACEDVVAILEECHAKGFMHKAIGSCNDAKDKVNQCLRIERSKIQADNRSVARAKRDRIKEAQKELGL' A
#
# COMPACT_ATOMS: atom_id res chain seq x y z
N MET A 1 -15.53 -5.58 -0.48
CA MET A 1 -15.58 -4.72 -1.68
C MET A 1 -14.50 -3.65 -1.59
N HIS A 2 -13.28 -4.06 -1.89
CA HIS A 2 -12.11 -3.20 -2.04
C HIS A 2 -11.87 -3.06 -3.54
N PRO A 3 -12.37 -2.00 -4.20
CA PRO A 3 -12.32 -1.89 -5.66
C PRO A 3 -10.90 -1.80 -6.24
N HIS A 4 -9.86 -1.64 -5.40
CA HIS A 4 -8.47 -1.48 -5.82
C HIS A 4 -7.56 -2.69 -5.50
N LEU A 5 -8.11 -3.90 -5.38
CA LEU A 5 -7.32 -5.11 -5.14
C LEU A 5 -6.32 -5.44 -6.27
N HIS A 6 -6.53 -4.89 -7.48
CA HIS A 6 -5.62 -5.08 -8.60
C HIS A 6 -4.36 -4.19 -8.56
N THR A 7 -4.20 -3.36 -7.52
CA THR A 7 -2.97 -2.58 -7.35
C THR A 7 -1.85 -3.47 -6.82
N LYS A 8 -0.59 -3.19 -7.20
CA LYS A 8 0.59 -3.92 -6.72
C LYS A 8 0.61 -4.06 -5.19
N ASN A 9 0.14 -3.03 -4.48
CA ASN A 9 0.12 -2.99 -3.02
C ASN A 9 -0.87 -4.00 -2.42
N ALA A 10 -1.99 -4.22 -3.11
CA ALA A 10 -3.02 -5.13 -2.64
C ALA A 10 -2.68 -6.59 -2.94
N LEU A 11 -1.92 -6.87 -4.01
CA LEU A 11 -1.35 -8.21 -4.27
C LEU A 11 -0.43 -8.66 -3.13
N ALA A 12 0.39 -7.75 -2.58
CA ALA A 12 1.25 -8.05 -1.43
C ALA A 12 0.47 -8.32 -0.12
N CYS A 13 -0.84 -8.06 -0.11
CA CYS A 13 -1.73 -8.21 1.04
C CYS A 13 -2.85 -9.24 0.76
N GLU A 14 -2.69 -10.10 -0.24
CA GLU A 14 -3.73 -11.04 -0.69
C GLU A 14 -4.23 -11.94 0.44
N ASP A 15 -3.34 -12.48 1.28
CA ASP A 15 -3.71 -13.36 2.39
C ASP A 15 -4.66 -12.69 3.40
N VAL A 16 -4.36 -11.46 3.80
CA VAL A 16 -5.20 -10.73 4.77
C VAL A 16 -6.49 -10.22 4.15
N VAL A 17 -6.48 -9.96 2.84
CA VAL A 17 -7.68 -9.64 2.07
C VAL A 17 -8.59 -10.86 1.97
N ALA A 18 -8.04 -12.05 1.73
CA ALA A 18 -8.80 -13.30 1.67
C ALA A 18 -9.55 -13.55 2.99
N ILE A 19 -8.89 -13.35 4.14
CA ILE A 19 -9.51 -13.44 5.48
C ILE A 19 -10.70 -12.48 5.62
N LEU A 20 -10.57 -11.25 5.11
CA LEU A 20 -11.63 -10.26 5.18
C LEU A 20 -12.80 -10.61 4.25
N GLU A 21 -12.52 -11.15 3.06
CA GLU A 21 -13.57 -11.60 2.14
C GLU A 21 -14.28 -12.86 2.66
N GLU A 22 -13.58 -13.80 3.31
CA GLU A 22 -14.19 -14.91 4.05
C GLU A 22 -15.12 -14.41 5.18
N CYS A 23 -14.72 -13.35 5.89
CA CYS A 23 -15.58 -12.74 6.90
C CYS A 23 -16.82 -12.09 6.27
N HIS A 24 -16.66 -11.38 5.15
CA HIS A 24 -17.78 -10.79 4.43
C HIS A 24 -18.73 -11.85 3.83
N ALA A 25 -18.23 -13.02 3.47
CA ALA A 25 -19.03 -14.13 2.95
C ALA A 25 -20.06 -14.67 3.97
N LYS A 26 -19.90 -14.36 5.26
CA LYS A 26 -20.88 -14.68 6.32
C LYS A 26 -22.17 -13.85 6.24
N GLY A 27 -22.21 -12.82 5.39
CA GLY A 27 -23.41 -12.08 5.06
C GLY A 27 -23.38 -10.60 5.44
N PHE A 28 -24.30 -9.84 4.84
CA PHE A 28 -24.36 -8.38 4.95
C PHE A 28 -24.46 -7.88 6.38
N MET A 29 -25.29 -8.50 7.23
CA MET A 29 -25.45 -8.09 8.63
C MET A 29 -24.16 -8.23 9.43
N HIS A 30 -23.39 -9.29 9.18
CA HIS A 30 -22.11 -9.53 9.84
C HIS A 30 -21.09 -8.42 9.52
N LYS A 31 -21.12 -7.92 8.28
CA LYS A 31 -20.34 -6.75 7.86
C LYS A 31 -20.87 -5.46 8.49
N ALA A 32 -22.19 -5.23 8.45
CA ALA A 32 -22.81 -3.98 8.85
C ALA A 32 -22.63 -3.67 10.34
N ILE A 33 -22.66 -4.68 11.20
CA ILE A 33 -22.48 -4.52 12.65
C ILE A 33 -21.00 -4.49 13.09
N GLY A 34 -20.06 -4.58 12.14
CA GLY A 34 -18.62 -4.52 12.43
C GLY A 34 -17.99 -5.82 12.91
N SER A 35 -18.62 -6.98 12.73
CA SER A 35 -18.04 -8.27 13.15
C SER A 35 -16.75 -8.65 12.39
N CYS A 36 -16.44 -7.96 11.29
CA CYS A 36 -15.21 -8.16 10.51
C CYS A 36 -14.11 -7.12 10.78
N ASN A 37 -14.23 -6.30 11.84
CA ASN A 37 -13.29 -5.19 12.08
C ASN A 37 -11.84 -5.65 12.29
N ASP A 38 -11.61 -6.75 13.00
CA ASP A 38 -10.25 -7.27 13.21
C ASP A 38 -9.56 -7.66 11.89
N ALA A 39 -10.31 -8.32 10.99
CA ALA A 39 -9.82 -8.65 9.65
C ALA A 39 -9.57 -7.39 8.82
N LYS A 40 -10.47 -6.41 8.89
CA LYS A 40 -10.30 -5.09 8.26
C LYS A 40 -9.03 -4.39 8.73
N ASP A 41 -8.74 -4.44 10.02
CA ASP A 41 -7.60 -3.74 10.60
C ASP A 41 -6.26 -4.39 10.19
N LYS A 42 -6.23 -5.71 10.02
CA LYS A 42 -5.09 -6.43 9.41
C LYS A 42 -4.84 -5.98 7.97
N VAL A 43 -5.89 -5.87 7.15
CA VAL A 43 -5.78 -5.36 5.77
C VAL A 43 -5.24 -3.93 5.76
N ASN A 44 -5.77 -3.06 6.61
CA ASN A 44 -5.32 -1.67 6.73
C ASN A 44 -3.83 -1.58 7.14
N GLN A 45 -3.42 -2.40 8.10
CA GLN A 45 -2.02 -2.44 8.54
C GLN A 45 -1.09 -2.89 7.43
N CYS A 46 -1.45 -3.96 6.71
CA CYS A 46 -0.66 -4.46 5.58
C CYS A 46 -0.50 -3.39 4.49
N LEU A 47 -1.62 -2.79 4.04
CA LEU A 47 -1.60 -1.75 3.01
C LEU A 47 -0.81 -0.51 3.44
N ARG A 48 -0.83 -0.16 4.74
CA ARG A 48 -0.05 0.95 5.29
C ARG A 48 1.45 0.67 5.23
N ILE A 49 1.87 -0.55 5.56
CA ILE A 49 3.27 -0.98 5.46
C ILE A 49 3.72 -0.92 4.00
N GLU A 50 2.95 -1.48 3.09
CA GLU A 50 3.31 -1.55 1.68
C GLU A 50 3.39 -0.16 1.04
N ARG A 51 2.42 0.71 1.35
CA ARG A 51 2.47 2.12 0.96
C ARG A 51 3.73 2.82 1.50
N SER A 52 4.20 2.46 2.69
CA SER A 52 5.40 3.07 3.28
C SER A 52 6.67 2.63 2.57
N LYS A 53 6.76 1.36 2.15
CA LYS A 53 7.89 0.84 1.35
C LYS A 53 8.01 1.56 0.01
N ILE A 54 6.91 1.61 -0.75
CA ILE A 54 6.88 2.28 -2.06
C ILE A 54 7.22 3.76 -1.94
N GLN A 55 6.72 4.43 -0.90
CA GLN A 55 7.10 5.82 -0.64
C GLN A 55 8.60 5.96 -0.33
N ALA A 56 9.20 5.03 0.41
CA ALA A 56 10.64 5.04 0.67
C ALA A 56 11.45 4.86 -0.62
N ASP A 57 11.03 3.92 -1.48
CA ASP A 57 11.67 3.66 -2.77
C ASP A 57 11.56 4.87 -3.70
N ASN A 58 10.35 5.44 -3.84
CA ASN A 58 10.13 6.65 -4.63
C ASN A 58 10.97 7.83 -4.12
N ARG A 59 11.08 7.99 -2.80
CA ARG A 59 11.95 9.01 -2.20
C ARG A 59 13.42 8.76 -2.50
N SER A 60 13.87 7.50 -2.49
CA SER A 60 15.26 7.14 -2.82
C SER A 60 15.59 7.45 -4.27
N VAL A 61 14.71 7.06 -5.21
CA VAL A 61 14.85 7.34 -6.64
C VAL A 61 14.82 8.83 -6.91
N ALA A 62 13.91 9.58 -6.26
CA ALA A 62 13.85 11.03 -6.39
C ALA A 62 15.13 11.71 -5.90
N ARG A 63 15.70 11.27 -4.76
CA ARG A 63 16.99 11.78 -4.26
C ARG A 63 18.11 11.50 -5.25
N ALA A 64 18.26 10.25 -5.69
CA ALA A 64 19.28 9.88 -6.68
C ALA A 64 19.18 10.70 -7.98
N LYS A 65 17.96 10.97 -8.46
CA LYS A 65 17.74 11.85 -9.61
C LYS A 65 18.18 13.29 -9.33
N ARG A 66 17.84 13.84 -8.16
CA ARG A 66 18.24 15.20 -7.77
C ARG A 66 19.76 15.31 -7.64
N ASP A 67 20.42 14.31 -7.08
CA ASP A 67 21.88 14.33 -6.90
C ASP A 67 22.61 14.28 -8.25
N ARG A 68 22.12 13.48 -9.20
CA ARG A 68 22.64 13.48 -10.60
C ARG A 68 22.48 14.82 -11.28
N ILE A 69 21.32 15.47 -11.13
CA ILE A 69 21.07 16.80 -11.69
C ILE A 69 22.02 17.82 -11.08
N LYS A 70 22.22 17.80 -9.76
CA LYS A 70 23.15 18.70 -9.08
C LYS A 70 24.59 18.52 -9.54
N GLU A 71 25.06 17.28 -9.70
CA GLU A 71 26.43 17.05 -10.19
C GLU A 71 26.57 17.54 -11.63
N ALA A 72 25.59 17.27 -12.51
CA ALA A 72 25.60 17.78 -13.87
C ALA A 72 25.58 19.32 -13.94
N GLN A 73 24.83 19.99 -13.05
CA GLN A 73 24.85 21.46 -12.95
C GLN A 73 26.23 21.98 -12.54
N LYS A 74 26.84 21.34 -11.53
CA LYS A 74 28.18 21.67 -11.06
C LYS A 74 29.25 21.46 -12.14
N GLU A 75 29.16 20.39 -12.94
CA GLU A 75 30.03 20.16 -14.10
C GLU A 75 29.90 21.25 -15.16
N LEU A 76 28.69 21.80 -15.34
CA LEU A 76 28.41 22.92 -16.26
C LEU A 76 28.72 24.29 -15.67
N GLY A 77 29.19 24.37 -14.42
CA GLY A 77 29.49 25.63 -13.72
C GLY A 77 28.25 26.46 -13.35
N LEU A 78 27.08 25.82 -13.27
CA LEU A 78 25.78 26.41 -12.87
C LEU A 78 25.53 26.28 -11.36
#